data_AF-A0A2X3FNV0-F1
#
_entry.id   AF-A0A2X3FNV0-F1
#
_cell.length_a   1.000
_cell.length_b   1.000
_cell.length_c   1.000
_cell.angle_alpha   90.00
_cell.angle_beta   90.00
_cell.angle_gamma   90.00
#
_symmetry.space_group_name_H-M   'P 1'
#
loop_
_entity.id
_entity.type
_entity.pdbx_description
1 polymer ?
#
loop_
_entity_poly.entity_id
_entity_poly.type
_entity_poly.pdbx_seq_one_letter_code
_entity_poly.pdbx_strand_id
1 'polypeptide(L)'
;MLPEVRKSSEVYGQTNIGGKGGTRIPIAGIAGDQQAALFGQLCVKEGMAKNTYGTGCFMLMNTGEKAVTSTHGLLTTIACGPRGEVNYALEGRCLWPARLFSGCATR
;
A
#
# COMPACT_ATOMS: atom_id res chain seq x y z
N MET A 1 -1.78 15.69 18.35
CA MET A 1 -0.70 16.24 17.49
C MET A 1 -0.62 15.38 16.24
N LEU A 2 -0.53 15.95 15.04
CA LEU A 2 -0.48 15.21 13.77
C LEU A 2 0.97 15.09 13.27
N PRO A 3 1.36 13.96 12.64
CA PRO A 3 2.68 13.83 12.02
C PRO A 3 2.78 14.64 10.71
N GLU A 4 4.00 14.93 10.28
CA GLU A 4 4.27 15.53 8.98
C GLU A 4 4.08 14.48 7.86
N VAL A 5 3.33 14.84 6.81
CA VAL A 5 3.12 13.97 5.64
C VAL A 5 4.30 14.13 4.68
N ARG A 6 4.87 13.01 4.28
CA ARG A 6 6.07 12.90 3.45
C ARG A 6 5.81 11.93 2.29
N LYS A 7 6.61 12.00 1.22
CA LYS A 7 6.52 11.10 0.05
C LYS A 7 6.76 9.66 0.48
N SER A 8 6.27 8.68 -0.25
CA SER A 8 6.52 7.25 0.06
C SER A 8 7.95 6.78 -0.21
N SER A 9 8.72 7.54 -0.99
CA SER A 9 10.13 7.28 -1.29
C SER A 9 10.96 8.54 -1.08
N GLU A 10 11.45 8.73 0.15
CA GLU A 10 12.43 9.75 0.52
C GLU A 10 13.19 9.32 1.78
N VAL A 11 14.38 9.89 2.03
CA VAL A 11 15.13 9.61 3.26
C VAL A 11 14.55 10.43 4.41
N TYR A 12 13.78 9.79 5.30
CA TYR A 12 13.17 10.45 6.46
C TYR A 12 14.15 10.60 7.63
N GLY A 13 15.21 9.80 7.64
CA GLY A 13 16.19 9.76 8.70
C GLY A 13 17.06 8.52 8.61
N GLN A 14 17.90 8.34 9.63
CA GLN A 14 18.77 7.18 9.72
C GLN A 14 18.64 6.55 11.10
N THR A 15 18.63 5.23 11.14
CA THR A 15 18.63 4.46 12.38
C THR A 15 19.96 3.75 12.58
N ASN A 16 20.33 3.54 13.84
CA ASN A 16 21.39 2.61 14.21
C ASN A 16 20.73 1.39 14.85
N ILE A 17 20.83 0.24 14.19
CA ILE A 17 20.22 -1.02 14.66
C ILE A 17 21.08 -1.77 15.69
N GLY A 18 22.15 -1.14 16.20
CA GLY A 18 23.09 -1.71 17.16
C GLY A 18 24.40 -2.16 16.51
N GLY A 19 25.46 -2.23 17.31
CA GLY A 19 26.84 -2.50 16.88
C GLY A 19 27.81 -1.40 17.30
N LYS A 20 29.10 -1.74 17.48
CA LYS A 20 30.16 -0.77 17.85
C LYS A 20 30.55 0.16 16.70
N GLY A 21 30.25 -0.24 15.46
CA GLY A 21 30.51 0.58 14.27
C GLY A 21 29.39 1.59 14.08
N GLY A 22 29.74 2.86 13.87
CA GLY A 22 28.81 3.98 13.68
C GLY A 22 27.94 3.93 12.42
N THR A 23 27.67 2.74 11.88
CA THR A 23 26.82 2.54 10.70
C THR A 23 25.42 3.10 10.96
N ARG A 24 24.90 3.78 9.94
CA ARG A 24 23.59 4.42 9.94
C ARG A 24 22.80 3.91 8.74
N ILE A 25 21.68 3.23 9.00
CA ILE A 25 20.82 2.67 7.97
C ILE A 25 19.74 3.71 7.64
N PRO A 26 19.64 4.18 6.39
CA PRO A 26 18.61 5.13 6.00
C PRO A 26 17.23 4.47 6.01
N ILE A 27 16.27 5.14 6.65
CA ILE A 27 14.85 4.82 6.50
C ILE A 27 14.38 5.63 5.28
N ALA A 28 14.14 4.94 4.17
CA ALA A 28 13.95 5.58 2.86
C ALA A 28 12.66 5.19 2.12
N GLY A 29 11.81 4.36 2.74
CA GLY A 29 10.55 3.91 2.13
C GLY A 29 9.48 3.64 3.17
N ILE A 30 8.33 4.31 3.04
CA ILE A 30 7.15 4.10 3.88
C ILE A 30 5.92 4.05 2.99
N ALA A 31 5.19 2.94 3.02
CA ALA A 31 3.94 2.75 2.31
C ALA A 31 2.99 1.87 3.15
N GLY A 32 1.68 2.09 2.99
CA GLY A 32 0.68 1.17 3.55
C GLY A 32 0.77 -0.19 2.86
N ASP A 33 0.46 -1.28 3.58
CA ASP A 33 0.61 -2.66 3.10
C ASP A 33 -0.03 -2.90 1.71
N GLN A 34 -1.30 -2.49 1.54
CA GLN A 34 -2.01 -2.70 0.27
C GLN A 34 -1.42 -1.90 -0.90
N GLN A 35 -0.96 -0.68 -0.64
CA GLN A 35 -0.27 0.17 -1.60
C GLN A 35 1.14 -0.35 -1.91
N ALA A 36 1.83 -0.90 -0.91
CA ALA A 36 3.14 -1.53 -1.08
C ALA A 36 3.02 -2.81 -1.93
N ALA A 37 1.98 -3.62 -1.71
CA ALA A 37 1.68 -4.79 -2.54
C ALA A 37 1.35 -4.40 -4.00
N LEU A 38 0.61 -3.30 -4.22
CA LEU A 38 0.34 -2.76 -5.55
C LEU A 38 1.64 -2.32 -6.25
N PHE A 39 2.50 -1.59 -5.54
CA PHE A 39 3.79 -1.15 -6.06
C PHE A 39 4.76 -2.31 -6.33
N GLY A 40 4.83 -3.29 -5.43
CA GLY A 40 5.66 -4.49 -5.55
C GLY A 40 5.24 -5.41 -6.71
N GLN A 41 3.96 -5.38 -7.10
CA GLN A 41 3.44 -6.03 -8.30
C GLN A 41 3.67 -5.21 -9.59
N LEU A 42 4.41 -4.09 -9.51
CA LEU A 42 4.65 -3.16 -10.62
C LEU A 42 3.37 -2.60 -11.24
N CYS A 43 2.26 -2.56 -10.49
CA CYS A 43 1.00 -1.94 -10.91
C CYS A 43 1.06 -0.41 -10.78
N VAL A 44 2.06 0.19 -11.43
CA VAL A 44 2.40 1.62 -11.33
C VAL A 44 1.80 2.46 -12.47
N LYS A 45 1.21 1.80 -13.49
CA LYS A 45 0.54 2.46 -14.60
C LYS A 45 -0.97 2.46 -14.40
N GLU A 46 -1.63 3.48 -14.95
CA GLU A 46 -3.09 3.56 -14.98
C GLU A 46 -3.70 2.29 -15.59
N GLY A 47 -4.79 1.81 -14.98
CA GLY A 47 -5.48 0.61 -15.43
C GLY A 47 -4.95 -0.70 -14.84
N MET A 48 -3.73 -0.70 -14.29
CA MET A 48 -3.17 -1.90 -13.65
C MET A 48 -3.84 -2.13 -12.30
N ALA A 49 -4.31 -3.36 -12.09
CA ALA A 49 -4.97 -3.77 -10.87
C ALA A 49 -4.36 -5.04 -10.30
N LYS A 50 -4.44 -5.17 -9.00
CA LYS A 50 -4.11 -6.39 -8.27
C LYS A 50 -5.23 -6.75 -7.32
N ASN A 51 -5.24 -8.01 -6.90
CA ASN A 51 -6.06 -8.44 -5.79
C ASN A 51 -5.23 -9.26 -4.80
N THR A 52 -5.23 -8.87 -3.52
CA THR A 52 -4.51 -9.61 -2.47
C THR A 52 -5.50 -10.42 -1.66
N TYR A 53 -5.27 -11.73 -1.63
CA TYR A 53 -6.05 -12.69 -0.85
C TYR A 53 -5.30 -13.03 0.43
N GLY A 54 -5.78 -12.51 1.55
CA GLY A 54 -5.33 -12.87 2.90
C GLY A 54 -6.55 -13.14 3.78
N THR A 55 -6.53 -12.72 5.04
CA THR A 55 -7.71 -12.79 5.93
C THR A 55 -8.93 -12.09 5.33
N GLY A 56 -8.69 -10.98 4.63
CA GLY A 56 -9.62 -10.29 3.74
C GLY A 56 -9.12 -10.27 2.29
N CYS A 57 -9.94 -9.74 1.37
CA CYS A 57 -9.63 -9.56 -0.04
C CYS A 57 -9.59 -8.06 -0.35
N PHE A 58 -8.47 -7.61 -0.92
CA PHE A 58 -8.20 -6.20 -1.20
C PHE A 58 -7.82 -6.02 -2.66
N MET A 59 -8.78 -5.53 -3.45
CA MET A 59 -8.59 -5.18 -4.84
C MET A 59 -8.16 -3.72 -4.93
N LEU A 60 -7.04 -3.46 -5.58
CA LEU A 60 -6.55 -2.11 -5.84
C LEU A 60 -6.28 -1.95 -7.32
N MET A 61 -6.75 -0.84 -7.91
CA MET A 61 -6.50 -0.46 -9.30
C MET A 61 -5.89 0.93 -9.35
N ASN A 62 -4.73 1.08 -9.98
CA ASN A 62 -4.06 2.35 -10.14
C ASN A 62 -4.82 3.20 -11.18
N THR A 63 -5.14 4.45 -10.81
CA THR A 63 -5.84 5.42 -11.67
C THR A 63 -4.94 6.55 -12.16
N GLY A 64 -3.62 6.40 -12.00
CA GLY A 64 -2.63 7.38 -12.41
C GLY A 64 -2.65 8.64 -11.55
N GLU A 65 -2.41 9.79 -12.16
CA GLU A 65 -2.35 11.10 -11.47
C GLU A 65 -3.74 11.66 -11.15
N LYS A 66 -4.82 11.01 -11.62
CA LYS A 66 -6.19 11.48 -11.45
C LYS A 66 -6.91 10.66 -10.38
N ALA A 67 -7.43 11.36 -9.38
CA ALA A 67 -8.35 10.77 -8.42
C ALA A 67 -9.69 10.50 -9.09
N VAL A 68 -10.10 9.24 -9.15
CA VAL A 68 -11.39 8.83 -9.69
C VAL A 68 -12.37 8.59 -8.55
N THR A 69 -13.49 9.31 -8.53
CA THR A 69 -14.58 9.08 -7.56
C THR A 69 -15.40 7.88 -8.00
N SER A 70 -15.58 6.89 -7.13
CA SER A 70 -16.42 5.72 -7.43
C SER A 70 -17.91 6.01 -7.23
N THR A 71 -18.73 5.52 -8.16
CA THR A 71 -20.20 5.41 -8.01
C THR A 71 -20.66 4.01 -7.57
N HIS A 72 -19.73 3.06 -7.41
CA HIS A 72 -20.00 1.64 -7.15
C HIS A 72 -19.51 1.18 -5.77
N GLY A 73 -19.40 2.11 -4.81
CA GLY A 73 -19.00 1.79 -3.43
C GLY A 73 -17.51 1.46 -3.25
N LEU A 74 -16.65 1.81 -4.21
CA LEU A 74 -15.20 1.71 -4.04
C LEU A 74 -14.63 2.97 -3.37
N LEU A 75 -13.51 2.82 -2.68
CA LEU A 75 -12.80 3.91 -2.04
C LEU A 75 -11.74 4.49 -3.00
N THR A 76 -11.70 5.80 -3.15
CA THR A 76 -10.58 6.48 -3.82
C THR A 76 -9.47 6.71 -2.79
N THR A 77 -8.28 6.20 -3.05
CA THR A 77 -7.13 6.27 -2.15
C THR A 77 -5.87 6.73 -2.86
N ILE A 78 -4.83 7.04 -2.09
CA ILE A 78 -3.50 7.40 -2.61
C ILE A 78 -2.69 6.12 -2.88
N ALA A 79 -1.94 6.12 -3.97
CA ALA A 79 -1.01 5.10 -4.40
C ALA A 79 0.36 5.71 -4.74
N CYS A 80 1.35 4.84 -4.94
CA CYS A 80 2.72 5.23 -5.30
C CYS A 80 2.93 5.08 -6.81
N GLY A 81 3.37 6.14 -7.47
CA GLY A 81 3.81 6.12 -8.86
C GLY A 81 5.22 5.51 -9.01
N PRO A 82 5.67 5.26 -10.25
CA PRO A 82 6.91 4.54 -10.55
C PRO A 82 8.20 5.18 -9.99
N ARG A 83 8.18 6.47 -9.69
CA ARG A 83 9.30 7.27 -9.18
C ARG A 83 9.03 7.81 -7.76
N GLY A 84 8.02 7.28 -7.06
CA GLY A 84 7.63 7.76 -5.74
C GLY A 84 6.75 9.01 -5.76
N GLU A 85 6.21 9.38 -6.93
CA GLU A 85 5.19 10.41 -7.08
C GLU A 85 3.82 9.93 -6.58
N VAL A 86 2.92 10.89 -6.35
CA VAL A 86 1.57 10.62 -5.89
C VAL A 86 0.74 10.15 -7.09
N ASN A 87 0.28 8.90 -7.01
CA ASN A 87 -0.81 8.40 -7.85
C ASN A 87 -2.05 8.18 -6.99
N TYR A 88 -3.16 7.87 -7.64
CA TYR A 88 -4.40 7.46 -6.99
C TYR A 88 -4.72 6.01 -7.34
N ALA A 89 -5.55 5.39 -6.51
CA ALA A 89 -6.10 4.08 -6.78
C ALA A 89 -7.57 3.99 -6.35
N LEU A 90 -8.30 3.12 -7.02
CA LEU A 90 -9.58 2.62 -6.54
C LEU A 90 -9.35 1.36 -5.72
N GLU A 91 -9.92 1.33 -4.52
CA GLU A 91 -9.79 0.24 -3.58
C GLU A 91 -11.15 -0.38 -3.26
N GLY A 92 -11.25 -1.69 -3.45
CA GLY A 92 -12.36 -2.53 -3.02
C GLY A 92 -11.91 -3.44 -1.87
N ARG A 93 -12.62 -3.39 -0.75
CA ARG A 93 -12.32 -4.23 0.42
C ARG A 93 -13.45 -5.22 0.65
N CYS A 94 -13.09 -6.49 0.77
CA CYS A 94 -13.99 -7.54 1.23
C CYS A 94 -13.41 -8.17 2.49
N LEU A 95 -14.09 -7.99 3.63
CA LEU A 95 -13.51 -8.25 4.95
C LEU A 95 -13.52 -9.74 5.36
N TRP A 96 -14.42 -10.53 4.79
CA TRP A 96 -14.75 -11.89 5.26
C TRP A 96 -14.25 -13.13 4.46
N PRO A 97 -13.55 -13.04 3.32
CA PRO A 97 -13.29 -14.23 2.48
C PRO A 97 -12.54 -15.38 3.17
N ALA A 98 -11.46 -15.14 3.91
CA ALA A 98 -10.68 -16.24 4.49
C ALA A 98 -11.02 -16.56 5.96
N ARG A 99 -11.70 -15.66 6.68
CA ARG A 99 -12.25 -15.97 8.01
C ARG A 99 -13.32 -17.07 7.94
N LEU A 100 -14.09 -17.15 6.85
CA LEU A 100 -15.02 -18.25 6.61
C LEU A 100 -14.31 -19.61 6.56
N PHE A 101 -13.19 -19.69 5.84
CA PHE A 101 -12.43 -20.94 5.72
C PHE A 101 -11.66 -21.30 6.99
N SER A 102 -11.03 -20.32 7.65
CA SER A 102 -10.34 -20.56 8.92
C SER A 102 -11.29 -21.02 10.02
N GLY A 103 -12.52 -20.50 10.07
CA GLY A 103 -13.52 -20.92 11.06
C GLY A 103 -14.10 -22.32 10.83
N CYS A 104 -14.07 -22.81 9.57
CA CYS A 104 -14.42 -24.19 9.25
C CYS A 104 -13.28 -25.17 9.57
N ALA A 105 -12.02 -24.77 9.39
CA ALA A 105 -10.86 -25.64 9.62
C ALA A 105 -10.59 -25.93 11.11
N THR A 106 -11.18 -25.15 12.03
CA THR A 106 -11.09 -25.36 13.49
C THR A 106 -12.31 -26.06 14.08
N ARG A 107 -13.13 -26.73 13.26
CA ARG A 107 -14.22 -27.61 13.72
C ARG A 107 -13.95 -29.06 13.37
#